data_AF-A0A963R0S5-F1
#
_entry.id   AF-A0A963R0S5-F1
#
_cell.length_a   1.000
_cell.length_b   1.000
_cell.length_c   1.000
_cell.angle_alpha   90.00
_cell.angle_beta   90.00
_cell.angle_gamma   90.00
#
_symmetry.space_group_name_H-M   'P 1'
#
loop_
_entity.id
_entity.type
_entity.pdbx_description
1 polymer ?
#
loop_
_entity_poly.entity_id
_entity_poly.type
_entity_poly.pdbx_seq_one_letter_code
_entity_poly.pdbx_strand_id
1 'polypeptide(L)'
;MPSTFYLRPTALCDSPQSEEGEALRLAGGMVFASRFALIEREGGQIAARRRFSLPQLREALADLPAAVREQFENLQRAHPPLQCGARTLRLDQPQVM
;
A
#
# COMPACT_ATOMS: atom_id res chain seq x y z
N MET A 1 24.50 -2.48 -10.16
CA MET A 1 23.71 -2.81 -8.94
C MET A 1 22.25 -2.96 -9.35
N PRO A 2 21.47 -3.87 -8.76
CA PRO A 2 20.09 -4.08 -9.18
C PRO A 2 19.21 -2.87 -8.83
N SER A 3 18.27 -2.53 -9.71
CA SER A 3 17.27 -1.49 -9.46
C SER A 3 16.33 -1.94 -8.33
N THR A 4 15.99 -1.03 -7.42
CA THR A 4 15.05 -1.27 -6.31
C THR A 4 13.81 -0.41 -6.48
N PHE A 5 12.64 -1.00 -6.24
CA PHE A 5 11.35 -0.33 -6.39
C PHE A 5 10.68 -0.12 -5.04
N TYR A 6 10.06 1.04 -4.84
CA TYR A 6 9.25 1.36 -3.67
C TYR A 6 7.90 1.89 -4.11
N LEU A 7 6.86 1.10 -3.88
CA LEU A 7 5.47 1.52 -4.03
C LEU A 7 4.97 2.10 -2.72
N ARG A 8 4.69 3.40 -2.71
CA ARG A 8 4.34 4.15 -1.51
C ARG A 8 2.93 4.76 -1.63
N PRO A 9 2.02 4.51 -0.67
CA PRO A 9 0.81 5.32 -0.50
C PRO A 9 1.17 6.79 -0.18
N THR A 10 0.51 7.75 -0.84
CA THR A 10 0.83 9.19 -0.74
C THR A 10 -0.35 10.11 -0.47
N ALA A 11 -1.58 9.62 -0.61
CA ALA A 11 -2.79 10.30 -0.18
C ALA A 11 -3.66 9.29 0.59
N LEU A 12 -3.83 9.53 1.89
CA LEU A 12 -4.75 8.78 2.73
C LEU A 12 -6.11 9.47 2.72
N CYS A 13 -7.18 8.69 2.81
CA CYS A 13 -8.55 9.19 2.90
C CYS A 13 -9.31 8.50 4.03
N ASP A 14 -10.36 9.15 4.52
CA ASP A 14 -11.15 8.70 5.66
C ASP A 14 -11.99 7.45 5.34
N SER A 15 -12.43 7.33 4.07
CA SER A 15 -13.29 6.26 3.61
C SER A 15 -13.14 6.05 2.10
N PRO A 16 -13.48 4.86 1.57
CA PRO A 16 -13.53 4.66 0.13
C PRO A 16 -14.62 5.52 -0.54
N GLN A 17 -15.71 5.86 0.16
CA GLN A 17 -16.79 6.70 -0.38
C GLN A 17 -16.33 8.14 -0.67
N SER A 18 -15.35 8.65 0.08
CA SER A 18 -14.76 9.98 -0.13
C SER A 18 -14.00 10.10 -1.47
N GLU A 19 -13.66 8.97 -2.08
CA GLU A 19 -12.91 8.88 -3.33
C GLU A 19 -13.70 8.06 -4.37
N GLU A 20 -15.03 8.03 -4.29
CA GLU A 20 -15.91 7.33 -5.26
C GLU A 20 -15.59 5.83 -5.42
N GLY A 21 -15.04 5.19 -4.39
CA GLY A 21 -14.59 3.80 -4.41
C GLY A 21 -13.15 3.60 -4.90
N GLU A 22 -12.45 4.67 -5.30
CA GLU A 22 -11.08 4.67 -5.80
C GLU A 22 -10.02 4.70 -4.68
N ALA A 23 -10.32 4.05 -3.55
CA ALA A 23 -9.39 3.93 -2.43
C ALA A 23 -9.10 2.47 -2.08
N LEU A 24 -7.84 2.20 -1.73
CA LEU A 24 -7.37 0.89 -1.32
C LEU A 24 -7.37 0.80 0.21
N ARG A 25 -8.06 -0.20 0.77
CA ARG A 25 -7.94 -0.52 2.20
C ARG A 25 -6.58 -1.13 2.48
N LEU A 26 -5.83 -0.53 3.41
CA LEU A 26 -4.49 -0.98 3.76
C LEU A 26 -4.52 -2.02 4.88
N ALA A 27 -3.82 -3.13 4.67
CA ALA A 27 -3.52 -4.15 5.67
C ALA A 27 -4.72 -4.73 6.45
N GLY A 28 -5.94 -4.63 5.91
CA GLY A 28 -7.19 -4.97 6.61
C GLY A 28 -7.61 -3.98 7.72
N GLY A 29 -6.86 -2.91 7.97
CA GLY A 29 -7.18 -1.88 8.97
C GLY A 29 -8.21 -0.85 8.48
N MET A 30 -8.39 0.26 9.21
CA MET A 30 -9.32 1.34 8.84
C MET A 30 -8.67 2.50 8.08
N VAL A 31 -7.49 2.26 7.48
CA VAL A 31 -6.78 3.27 6.69
C VAL A 31 -6.95 2.98 5.21
N PHE A 32 -7.28 4.01 4.43
CA PHE A 32 -7.47 3.93 3.00
C PHE A 32 -6.50 4.84 2.26
N ALA A 33 -6.07 4.46 1.05
CA ALA A 33 -5.20 5.25 0.21
C ALA A 33 -5.73 5.39 -1.23
N SER A 34 -5.79 6.61 -1.75
CA SER A 34 -6.26 6.89 -3.12
C SER A 34 -5.15 7.15 -4.13
N ARG A 35 -3.93 7.46 -3.67
CA ARG A 35 -2.78 7.75 -4.54
C ARG A 35 -1.51 7.06 -4.12
N PHE A 36 -0.70 6.68 -5.11
CA PHE A 36 0.55 5.96 -4.93
C PHE A 36 1.69 6.62 -5.70
N ALA A 37 2.89 6.53 -5.15
CA ALA A 37 4.12 6.85 -5.85
C ALA A 37 4.96 5.58 -6.03
N LEU A 38 5.33 5.27 -7.26
CA LEU A 38 6.34 4.27 -7.57
C LEU A 38 7.69 4.97 -7.73
N ILE A 39 8.62 4.66 -6.83
CA ILE A 39 9.97 5.21 -6.81
C ILE A 39 10.93 4.10 -7.22
N GLU A 40 11.70 4.37 -8.27
CA GLU A 40 12.77 3.49 -8.75
C GLU A 40 14.11 4.06 -8.30
N ARG A 41 14.96 3.19 -7.74
CA ARG A 41 16.29 3.54 -7.28
C ARG A 41 17.34 2.70 -7.96
N GLU A 42 18.41 3.35 -8.39
CA GLU A 42 19.56 2.72 -9.02
C GLU A 42 20.84 3.30 -8.42
N GLY A 43 21.78 2.46 -8.01
CA GLY A 43 23.03 2.92 -7.38
C GLY A 43 22.82 3.81 -6.15
N GLY A 44 21.73 3.61 -5.42
CA GLY A 44 21.37 4.42 -4.24
C GLY A 44 20.71 5.76 -4.53
N GLN A 45 20.57 6.16 -5.79
CA GLN A 45 19.89 7.40 -6.21
C GLN A 45 18.46 7.12 -6.67
N ILE A 46 17.60 8.14 -6.70
CA ILE A 46 16.27 8.04 -7.32
C ILE A 46 16.45 8.19 -8.83
N ALA A 47 16.20 7.12 -9.58
CA ALA A 47 16.27 7.12 -11.04
C ALA A 47 14.96 7.58 -11.67
N ALA A 48 13.81 7.19 -11.08
CA ALA A 48 12.50 7.63 -11.53
C ALA A 48 11.49 7.72 -10.39
N ARG A 49 10.48 8.58 -10.56
CA ARG A 49 9.32 8.67 -9.68
C ARG A 49 8.06 8.92 -10.48
N ARG A 50 7.14 7.95 -10.45
CA ARG A 50 5.81 8.04 -11.09
C ARG A 50 4.72 8.12 -10.01
N ARG A 51 3.65 8.86 -10.30
CA ARG A 51 2.48 9.01 -9.42
C ARG A 51 1.26 8.44 -10.12
N PHE A 52 0.43 7.73 -9.36
CA PHE A 52 -0.77 7.08 -9.85
C PHE A 52 -1.95 7.39 -8.91
N SER A 53 -3.14 7.58 -9.46
CA SER A 53 -4.37 7.23 -8.74
C SER A 53 -4.48 5.70 -8.62
N LEU A 54 -5.37 5.20 -7.77
CA LEU A 54 -5.59 3.75 -7.66
C LEU A 54 -6.03 3.10 -8.99
N PRO A 55 -6.98 3.66 -9.78
CA PRO A 55 -7.34 3.11 -11.08
C PRO A 55 -6.15 3.06 -12.04
N GLN A 56 -5.40 4.16 -12.17
CA GLN A 56 -4.22 4.23 -13.02
C GLN A 56 -3.16 3.19 -12.62
N LEU A 57 -2.97 2.98 -11.32
CA LEU A 57 -2.04 1.95 -10.84
C LEU A 57 -2.53 0.56 -11.26
N ARG A 58 -3.82 0.25 -11.06
CA ARG A 58 -4.41 -1.05 -11.41
C ARG A 58 -4.26 -1.37 -12.89
N GLU A 59 -4.50 -0.39 -13.76
CA GLU A 59 -4.30 -0.52 -15.20
C GLU A 59 -2.83 -0.81 -15.54
N ALA A 60 -1.88 -0.13 -14.88
CA ALA A 60 -0.46 -0.29 -15.14
C ALA A 60 0.17 -1.56 -14.52
N LEU A 61 -0.47 -2.22 -13.54
CA LEU A 61 0.15 -3.30 -12.74
C LEU A 61 0.72 -4.45 -13.58
N ALA A 62 0.05 -4.80 -14.68
CA ALA A 62 0.49 -5.87 -15.57
C ALA A 62 1.87 -5.57 -16.18
N ASP A 63 2.13 -4.30 -16.50
CA ASP A 63 3.34 -3.85 -17.18
C ASP A 63 4.47 -3.46 -16.19
N LEU A 64 4.17 -3.38 -14.89
CA LEU A 64 5.15 -3.03 -13.87
C LEU A 64 6.04 -4.23 -13.48
N PRO A 65 7.21 -4.00 -12.84
CA PRO A 65 8.05 -5.09 -12.34
C PRO A 65 7.33 -5.97 -11.32
N ALA A 66 7.68 -7.26 -11.26
CA ALA A 66 7.07 -8.23 -10.32
C ALA A 66 7.15 -7.78 -8.85
N ALA A 67 8.27 -7.18 -8.44
CA ALA A 67 8.44 -6.65 -7.09
C ALA A 67 7.41 -5.56 -6.73
N VAL A 68 6.95 -4.79 -7.71
CA VAL A 68 5.91 -3.76 -7.50
C VAL A 68 4.55 -4.40 -7.30
N ARG A 69 4.22 -5.43 -8.10
CA ARG A 69 2.99 -6.21 -7.93
C ARG A 69 2.94 -6.88 -6.55
N GLU A 70 4.04 -7.49 -6.13
CA GLU A 70 4.14 -8.10 -4.80
C GLU A 70 3.93 -7.06 -3.68
N GLN A 71 4.52 -5.87 -3.80
CA GLN A 71 4.28 -4.78 -2.84
C GLN A 71 2.80 -4.34 -2.83
N PHE A 72 2.16 -4.25 -4.00
CA PHE A 72 0.74 -3.91 -4.09
C PHE A 72 -0.16 -4.96 -3.40
N GLU A 73 0.14 -6.25 -3.57
CA GLU A 73 -0.54 -7.33 -2.84
C GLU A 73 -0.27 -7.25 -1.33
N ASN A 74 0.98 -7.00 -0.94
CA ASN A 74 1.36 -6.87 0.47
C ASN A 74 0.65 -5.70 1.16
N LEU A 75 0.42 -4.58 0.46
CA LEU A 75 -0.31 -3.42 1.00
C LEU A 75 -1.77 -3.75 1.37
N GLN A 76 -2.37 -4.75 0.73
CA GLN A 76 -3.75 -5.17 0.95
C GLN A 76 -3.87 -6.33 1.95
N ARG A 77 -2.77 -7.03 2.24
CA ARG A 77 -2.77 -8.26 3.02
C ARG A 77 -3.32 -8.03 4.42
N ALA A 78 -4.41 -8.72 4.74
CA ALA A 78 -4.90 -8.79 6.12
C ALA A 78 -3.91 -9.59 6.98
N HIS A 79 -3.59 -9.05 8.16
CA HIS A 79 -2.69 -9.72 9.10
C HIS A 79 -3.48 -10.45 10.19
N PRO A 80 -3.07 -11.67 10.57
CA PRO A 80 -3.68 -12.35 11.70
C PRO A 80 -3.42 -11.58 13.00
N PRO A 81 -4.31 -11.71 14.01
CA PRO A 81 -4.06 -11.14 15.32
C PRO A 81 -2.73 -11.61 15.91
N LEU A 82 -2.06 -10.72 16.63
CA LEU A 82 -0.81 -11.04 17.32
C LEU A 82 -1.10 -11.46 18.76
N GLN A 83 -0.64 -12.64 19.15
CA GLN A 83 -0.72 -13.10 20.54
C GLN A 83 0.47 -12.55 21.34
N CYS A 84 0.19 -11.75 22.36
CA CYS A 84 1.16 -11.08 23.21
C CYS A 84 0.98 -11.55 24.67
N GLY A 85 1.34 -12.80 24.96
CA GLY A 85 1.13 -13.41 26.27
C GLY A 85 -0.36 -13.61 26.56
N ALA A 86 -0.88 -12.99 27.62
CA ALA A 86 -2.31 -13.05 27.97
C ALA A 86 -3.20 -12.11 27.13
N ARG A 87 -2.60 -11.25 26.28
CA ARG A 87 -3.32 -10.26 25.46
C ARG A 87 -3.26 -10.61 23.98
N THR A 88 -4.27 -10.19 23.23
CA THR A 88 -4.34 -10.33 21.77
C THR A 88 -4.46 -8.96 21.14
N LEU A 89 -3.53 -8.61 20.25
CA LEU A 89 -3.59 -7.40 19.44
C LEU A 89 -4.24 -7.73 18.09
N ARG A 90 -5.46 -7.22 17.88
CA ARG A 90 -6.17 -7.31 16.61
C ARG A 90 -5.81 -6.11 15.75
N LEU A 91 -5.34 -6.33 14.52
CA LEU A 91 -4.84 -5.24 13.65
C LEU A 91 -5.92 -4.68 12.70
N ASP A 92 -7.08 -5.30 12.67
CA ASP A 92 -8.23 -5.01 11.81
C ASP A 92 -9.29 -4.13 12.47
N GLN A 93 -9.10 -3.77 13.75
CA GLN A 93 -10.02 -2.94 14.53
C GLN A 93 -9.29 -1.84 15.33
N PRO A 94 -9.98 -0.73 15.67
CA PRO A 94 -9.44 0.27 16.57
C PRO A 94 -9.00 -0.32 17.91
N GLN A 95 -7.83 0.11 18.40
CA GLN A 95 -7.40 -0.19 19.76
C GLN A 95 -8.01 0.87 20.67
N VAL A 96 -8.92 0.46 21.54
CA VAL A 96 -9.47 1.32 22.60
C VAL A 96 -8.59 1.12 23.84
N MET A 97 -7.98 2.20 24.34
CA MET A 97 -7.28 2.23 25.63
C MET A 97 -8.24 2.54 26.76
#